data_AF-A0A955CGQ8-F1
#
_entry.id   AF-A0A955CGQ8-F1
#
_cell.length_a   1.000
_cell.length_b   1.000
_cell.length_c   1.000
_cell.angle_alpha   90.00
_cell.angle_beta   90.00
_cell.angle_gamma   90.00
#
_symmetry.space_group_name_H-M   'P 1'
#
loop_
_entity.id
_entity.type
_entity.pdbx_description
1 polymer ?
#
loop_
_entity_poly.entity_id
_entity_poly.type
_entity_poly.pdbx_seq_one_letter_code
_entity_poly.pdbx_strand_id
1 'polypeptide(L)' 'IHPDECIDCEACVPECPVEAIFHEDNVPEEWAGFVELNAEMAPTCPSITEKKEPLADQ' A
#
# COMPACT_ATOMS: atom_id res chain seq x y z
N ILE A 1 0.26 2.42 -2.81
CA ILE A 1 1.40 3.29 -2.40
C ILE A 1 2.04 3.81 -3.68
N HIS A 2 2.40 5.10 -3.79
CA HIS A 2 3.03 5.62 -5.00
C HIS A 2 4.53 5.25 -5.00
N PRO A 3 5.04 4.50 -5.99
CA PRO A 3 6.43 4.03 -5.98
C PRO A 3 7.44 5.18 -6.06
N ASP A 4 7.20 6.18 -6.93
CA ASP A 4 8.14 7.30 -7.10
C ASP A 4 8.19 8.29 -5.91
N GLU A 5 7.18 8.28 -5.03
CA GLU A 5 7.13 9.15 -3.85
C GLU A 5 7.51 8.42 -2.55
N CYS A 6 7.42 7.08 -2.56
CA CYS A 6 7.87 6.26 -1.45
C CYS A 6 9.39 6.42 -1.28
N ILE A 7 9.83 6.52 -0.02
CA ILE A 7 11.24 6.66 0.34
C ILE A 7 11.75 5.46 1.15
N ASP A 8 11.00 4.36 1.12
CA ASP A 8 11.33 3.09 1.76
C ASP A 8 11.67 3.22 3.26
N CYS A 9 10.92 4.07 3.97
CA CYS A 9 11.13 4.29 5.40
C CYS A 9 10.51 3.21 6.31
N GLU A 10 9.75 2.27 5.72
CA GLU A 10 9.07 1.13 6.37
C GLU A 10 8.07 1.48 7.50
N ALA A 11 7.84 2.78 7.78
CA ALA A 11 7.02 3.21 8.92
C ALA A 11 5.55 2.74 8.86
N CYS A 12 5.01 2.50 7.66
CA CYS A 12 3.63 2.05 7.47
C CYS A 12 3.43 0.54 7.65
N VAL A 13 4.50 -0.26 7.54
CA VAL A 13 4.45 -1.73 7.62
C VAL A 13 3.88 -2.19 8.97
N PRO A 14 4.41 -1.77 10.15
CA PRO A 14 3.90 -2.22 11.44
C PRO A 14 2.53 -1.61 11.81
N GLU A 15 2.10 -0.56 11.12
CA GLU A 15 0.85 0.15 11.42
C GLU A 15 -0.37 -0.49 10.74
N CYS A 16 -0.16 -1.36 9.74
CA CYS A 16 -1.24 -2.03 9.05
C CYS A 16 -1.83 -3.17 9.89
N PRO A 17 -3.09 -3.08 10.38
CA PRO A 17 -3.67 -4.09 11.27
C PRO A 17 -3.94 -5.44 10.60
N VAL A 18 -3.90 -5.49 9.27
CA VAL A 18 -4.12 -6.69 8.46
C VAL A 18 -2.87 -7.12 7.70
N GLU A 19 -1.72 -6.53 8.02
CA GLU A 19 -0.40 -6.91 7.49
C GLU A 19 -0.34 -6.90 5.94
N ALA A 20 -1.03 -5.96 5.30
CA ALA A 20 -1.15 -5.89 3.83
C ALA A 20 -0.09 -5.01 3.15
N ILE A 21 0.87 -4.47 3.89
CA ILE A 21 1.92 -3.57 3.36
C ILE A 21 3.25 -4.31 3.38
N PHE A 22 3.89 -4.40 2.22
CA PHE A 22 5.16 -5.08 2.00
C PHE A 22 6.14 -4.14 1.29
N HIS A 23 7.43 -4.32 1.56
CA HIS A 23 8.47 -3.84 0.65
C HIS A 23 8.37 -4.61 -0.67
N GLU A 24 8.70 -4.00 -1.81
CA GLU A 24 8.53 -4.63 -3.14
C GLU A 24 9.23 -5.99 -3.26
N ASP A 25 10.45 -6.10 -2.72
CA ASP A 25 11.24 -7.35 -2.68
C ASP A 25 10.63 -8.45 -1.79
N ASN A 26 9.70 -8.09 -0.90
CA ASN A 26 9.11 -8.97 0.10
C ASN A 26 7.65 -9.31 -0.19
N VAL A 27 7.11 -8.88 -1.34
CA VAL A 27 5.73 -9.20 -1.73
C VAL A 27 5.62 -10.71 -2.01
N PRO A 28 4.70 -11.44 -1.34
CA PRO A 28 4.44 -12.84 -1.64
C PRO A 28 4.10 -13.07 -3.13
N GLU A 29 4.51 -14.20 -3.69
CA GLU A 29 4.33 -14.52 -5.11
C GLU A 29 2.86 -14.43 -5.55
N GLU A 30 1.94 -14.87 -4.70
CA GLU A 30 0.49 -14.79 -4.94
C GLU A 30 -0.04 -13.35 -5.09
N TRP A 31 0.70 -12.35 -4.60
CA TRP A 31 0.35 -10.93 -4.67
C TRP A 31 1.32 -10.11 -5.52
N ALA A 32 2.23 -10.74 -6.27
CA ALA A 32 3.22 -10.04 -7.10
C ALA A 32 2.58 -9.02 -8.07
N GLY A 33 1.36 -9.29 -8.56
CA GLY A 33 0.61 -8.35 -9.41
C GLY A 33 0.22 -7.03 -8.75
N PHE A 34 0.25 -6.94 -7.41
CA PHE A 34 -0.04 -5.69 -6.70
C PHE A 34 1.07 -4.64 -6.81
N VAL A 35 2.29 -5.04 -7.18
CA VAL A 35 3.39 -4.08 -7.43
C VAL A 35 3.03 -3.20 -8.63
N GLU A 36 2.68 -3.82 -9.76
CA GLU A 36 2.26 -3.11 -10.97
C GLU A 36 0.96 -2.33 -10.74
N LEU A 37 -0.03 -2.94 -10.08
CA LEU A 37 -1.29 -2.25 -9.78
C LEU A 37 -1.09 -0.99 -8.93
N ASN A 38 -0.18 -1.02 -7.95
CA ASN A 38 0.14 0.17 -7.16
C ASN A 38 0.75 1.28 -8.02
N ALA A 39 1.66 0.94 -8.93
CA ALA A 39 2.29 1.90 -9.85
C ALA A 39 1.27 2.52 -10.82
N GLU A 40 0.32 1.73 -11.34
CA GLU A 40 -0.70 2.19 -12.27
C GLU A 40 -1.78 3.05 -11.58
N MET A 41 -2.23 2.62 -10.39
CA MET A 41 -3.37 3.25 -9.72
C MET A 41 -2.98 4.48 -8.91
N ALA A 42 -1.79 4.52 -8.30
CA ALA A 42 -1.39 5.63 -7.43
C ALA A 42 -1.45 7.03 -8.08
N PRO A 43 -1.06 7.23 -9.35
CA PRO A 43 -1.18 8.54 -10.02
C PRO A 43 -2.64 8.98 -10.29
N THR A 44 -3.58 8.04 -10.33
CA THR A 44 -4.99 8.31 -10.67
C THR A 44 -5.89 8.39 -9.45
N CYS A 45 -5.50 7.75 -8.35
CA CYS A 45 -6.21 7.80 -7.08
C CYS A 45 -6.02 9.15 -6.37
N PRO A 46 -7.06 9.72 -5.75
CA PRO A 46 -6.90 10.91 -4.92
C PRO A 46 -6.03 10.61 -3.69
N SER A 47 -5.12 11.52 -3.35
CA SER A 47 -4.26 11.38 -2.17
C SER A 47 -5.07 11.36 -0.88
N ILE A 48 -4.75 10.43 0.01
CA ILE A 48 -5.31 10.30 1.36
C ILE A 48 -4.22 10.58 2.40
N THR A 49 -4.36 11.69 3.13
CA THR A 49 -3.37 12.14 4.13
C THR A 49 -3.89 12.10 5.57
N GLU A 50 -5.16 11.73 5.74
CA GLU A 50 -5.82 11.65 7.05
C GLU A 50 -6.51 10.29 7.21
N LYS A 51 -6.40 9.71 8.41
CA LYS A 51 -7.07 8.44 8.76
C LYS A 51 -8.58 8.62 8.75
N LYS A 52 -9.29 7.63 8.22
CA LYS A 52 -10.76 7.53 8.24
C LYS A 52 -11.18 6.29 9.02
N GLU A 53 -12.47 6.18 9.32
CA GLU A 53 -13.05 4.97 9.88
C GLU A 53 -12.82 3.79 8.91
N PRO A 54 -12.42 2.60 9.40
CA PRO A 54 -12.33 1.40 8.58
C PRO A 54 -13.67 1.09 7.91
N LEU A 55 -13.62 0.41 6.76
CA LEU A 55 -14.83 -0.10 6.13
C LEU A 55 -15.54 -1.04 7.12
N ALA A 56 -16.86 -0.89 7.27
CA ALA A 56 -17.63 -1.82 8.09
C ALA A 56 -17.47 -3.24 7.56
N ASP A 57 -17.40 -4.22 8.46
CA ASP A 57 -17.48 -5.63 8.08
C ASP A 57 -18.76 -5.82 7.27
N GLN A 58 -18.61 -6.16 5.98
CA GLN A 58 -19.73 -6.41 5.09
C GLN A 58 -20.53 -7.64 5.53
#